data_AF-A0A2U1FFT3-F1
#
_entry.id   AF-A0A2U1FFT3-F1
#
_cell.length_a   1.000
_cell.length_b   1.000
_cell.length_c   1.000
_cell.angle_alpha   90.00
_cell.angle_beta   90.00
_cell.angle_gamma   90.00
#
_symmetry.space_group_name_H-M   'P 1'
#
loop_
_entity.id
_entity.type
_entity.pdbx_description
1 polymer ?
#
loop_
_entity_poly.entity_id
_entity_poly.type
_entity_poly.pdbx_seq_one_letter_code
_entity_poly.pdbx_strand_id
1 'polypeptide(L)'
;MTAPWVLDEDDALELLAYLVTAARTQVDEAAEYGPMRLLTAAHRLAEAMGPRSSPETAAALGGPLAAMPTLAVPRDRTEYVEQLDAACRSLAAHLKARYGS
;
A
#
# COMPACT_ATOMS: atom_id res chain seq x y z
N MET A 1 -18.00 2.48 20.46
CA MET A 1 -18.40 3.07 19.16
C MET A 1 -17.12 3.41 18.41
N THR A 2 -16.91 2.82 17.24
CA THR A 2 -15.82 3.22 16.34
C THR A 2 -16.12 4.62 15.82
N ALA A 3 -15.09 5.49 15.76
CA ALA A 3 -15.24 6.83 15.23
C ALA A 3 -15.72 6.78 13.77
N PRO A 4 -16.56 7.73 13.31
CA PRO A 4 -16.98 7.79 11.92
C PRO A 4 -15.77 7.92 11.00
N TRP A 5 -15.84 7.24 9.87
CA TRP A 5 -14.88 7.38 8.79
C TRP A 5 -14.86 8.84 8.30
N VAL A 6 -13.68 9.44 8.17
CA VAL A 6 -13.50 10.77 7.55
C VAL A 6 -13.43 10.65 6.02
N LEU A 7 -12.98 9.50 5.52
CA LEU A 7 -12.93 9.09 4.11
C LEU A 7 -13.79 7.86 3.95
N ASP A 8 -14.38 7.54 2.79
CA ASP A 8 -14.97 6.21 2.63
C ASP A 8 -13.91 5.16 2.22
N GLU A 9 -14.34 3.92 1.98
CA GLU A 9 -13.45 2.83 1.58
C GLU A 9 -12.77 3.09 0.23
N ASP A 10 -13.47 3.75 -0.70
CA ASP A 10 -12.97 4.01 -2.04
C ASP A 10 -11.91 5.11 -2.01
N ASP A 11 -12.19 6.22 -1.34
CA ASP A 11 -11.21 7.29 -1.09
C ASP A 11 -9.94 6.75 -0.42
N ALA A 12 -10.10 5.87 0.56
CA ALA A 12 -8.98 5.28 1.27
C ALA A 12 -8.15 4.33 0.38
N LEU A 13 -8.80 3.57 -0.51
CA LEU A 13 -8.13 2.72 -1.49
C LEU A 13 -7.34 3.54 -2.52
N GLU A 14 -7.87 4.67 -2.99
CA GLU A 14 -7.15 5.57 -3.89
C GLU A 14 -5.90 6.16 -3.24
N LEU A 15 -6.01 6.63 -1.99
CA LEU A 15 -4.85 7.13 -1.24
C LEU A 15 -3.80 6.04 -1.00
N LEU A 16 -4.24 4.82 -0.70
CA LEU A 16 -3.33 3.70 -0.54
C LEU A 16 -2.59 3.40 -1.84
N ALA A 17 -3.29 3.42 -2.98
CA ALA A 17 -2.69 3.24 -4.30
C ALA A 17 -1.65 4.31 -4.61
N TYR A 18 -1.98 5.56 -4.32
CA TYR A 18 -1.05 6.67 -4.47
C TYR A 18 0.22 6.47 -3.62
N LEU A 19 0.08 6.12 -2.34
CA LEU A 19 1.23 5.93 -1.44
C LEU A 19 2.16 4.79 -1.89
N VAL A 20 1.59 3.65 -2.28
CA VAL A 20 2.38 2.47 -2.69
C VAL A 20 3.08 2.72 -4.03
N THR A 21 2.40 3.35 -4.99
CA THR A 21 3.00 3.68 -6.30
C THR A 21 4.05 4.79 -6.18
N ALA A 22 3.82 5.80 -5.35
CA ALA A 22 4.81 6.82 -5.05
C ALA A 22 6.05 6.22 -4.35
N ALA A 23 5.86 5.27 -3.43
CA ALA A 23 6.99 4.57 -2.82
C ALA A 23 7.83 3.86 -3.88
N ARG A 24 7.18 3.29 -4.91
CA ARG A 24 7.87 2.62 -6.01
C ARG A 24 8.67 3.56 -6.88
N THR A 25 8.13 4.73 -7.24
CA THR A 25 8.86 5.71 -8.06
C THR A 25 10.07 6.27 -7.31
N GLN A 26 9.95 6.47 -6.00
CA GLN A 26 11.05 7.00 -5.19
C GLN A 26 12.23 6.04 -4.99
N VAL A 27 12.10 4.75 -5.31
CA VAL A 27 13.26 3.81 -5.27
C VAL A 27 14.33 4.17 -6.30
N ASP A 28 13.94 4.89 -7.35
CA ASP A 28 14.83 5.35 -8.41
C ASP A 28 15.33 6.80 -8.20
N GLU A 29 14.85 7.47 -7.14
CA GLU A 29 15.31 8.79 -6.70
C GLU A 29 16.48 8.66 -5.69
N ALA A 30 17.10 9.78 -5.30
CA ALA A 30 18.23 9.78 -4.37
C ALA A 30 17.90 9.00 -3.07
N ALA A 31 18.83 8.14 -2.65
CA ALA A 31 18.64 7.17 -1.56
C ALA A 31 18.48 7.87 -0.19
N GLU A 32 17.26 8.27 0.11
CA GLU A 32 16.85 8.78 1.41
C GLU A 32 15.60 8.02 1.91
N TYR A 33 14.95 8.54 2.95
CA TYR A 33 13.81 7.94 3.63
C TYR A 33 12.49 7.95 2.84
N GLY A 34 12.49 8.35 1.56
CA GLY A 34 11.28 8.55 0.75
C GLY A 34 10.37 7.32 0.67
N PRO A 35 10.83 6.21 0.05
CA PRO A 35 10.06 4.97 -0.02
C PRO A 35 9.63 4.45 1.35
N MET A 36 10.51 4.54 2.35
CA MET A 36 10.23 4.09 3.71
C MET A 36 9.07 4.85 4.35
N ARG A 37 9.05 6.19 4.24
CA ARG A 37 8.00 7.03 4.83
C ARG A 37 6.65 6.78 4.16
N LEU A 38 6.64 6.62 2.83
CA LEU A 38 5.45 6.32 2.06
C LEU A 38 4.88 4.94 2.39
N LEU A 39 5.72 3.91 2.46
CA LEU A 39 5.29 2.57 2.90
C LEU A 39 4.83 2.56 4.36
N THR A 40 5.47 3.31 5.24
CA THR A 40 5.02 3.47 6.63
C THR A 40 3.60 4.05 6.68
N ALA A 41 3.33 5.08 5.86
CA ALA A 41 1.99 5.67 5.76
C ALA A 41 0.98 4.67 5.17
N ALA A 42 1.37 3.92 4.13
CA ALA A 42 0.53 2.90 3.51
C ALA A 42 0.12 1.80 4.51
N HIS A 43 1.08 1.29 5.31
CA HIS A 43 0.82 0.30 6.35
C HIS A 43 -0.16 0.81 7.40
N ARG A 44 0.04 2.03 7.91
CA ARG A 44 -0.87 2.65 8.89
C ARG A 44 -2.27 2.82 8.33
N LEU A 45 -2.39 3.20 7.07
CA LEU A 45 -3.68 3.33 6.40
C LEU A 45 -4.35 1.95 6.25
N ALA A 46 -3.62 0.93 5.79
CA ALA A 46 -4.12 -0.43 5.66
C ALA A 46 -4.59 -1.04 6.99
N GLU A 47 -3.83 -0.86 8.07
CA GLU A 47 -4.22 -1.28 9.43
C GLU A 47 -5.52 -0.61 9.88
N ALA A 48 -5.65 0.70 9.61
CA ALA A 48 -6.84 1.45 9.96
C ALA A 48 -8.06 1.03 9.12
N MET A 49 -7.86 0.67 7.86
CA MET A 49 -8.91 0.20 6.97
C MET A 49 -9.40 -1.19 7.38
N GLY A 50 -8.49 -2.15 7.60
CA GLY A 50 -8.75 -3.58 7.76
C GLY A 50 -10.06 -3.95 8.48
N PRO A 51 -10.27 -3.54 9.75
CA PRO A 51 -11.47 -3.87 10.53
C PRO A 51 -12.81 -3.32 10.00
N ARG A 52 -12.75 -2.41 9.03
CA ARG A 52 -13.88 -1.62 8.53
C ARG A 52 -14.12 -1.77 7.03
N SER A 53 -13.17 -2.36 6.31
CA SER A 53 -13.25 -2.62 4.86
C SER A 53 -14.18 -3.80 4.53
N SER A 54 -14.53 -3.93 3.25
CA SER A 54 -15.16 -5.16 2.73
C SER A 54 -14.23 -6.37 2.93
N PRO A 55 -14.77 -7.60 3.00
CA PRO A 55 -13.96 -8.82 3.11
C PRO A 55 -12.89 -8.93 2.02
N GLU A 56 -13.22 -8.54 0.79
CA GLU A 56 -12.33 -8.56 -0.37
C GLU A 56 -11.18 -7.57 -0.19
N THR A 57 -11.48 -6.33 0.23
CA THR A 57 -10.46 -5.33 0.53
C THR A 57 -9.58 -5.78 1.69
N ALA A 58 -10.16 -6.29 2.79
CA ALA A 58 -9.39 -6.78 3.93
C ALA A 58 -8.42 -7.90 3.53
N ALA A 59 -8.85 -8.82 2.65
CA ALA A 59 -8.00 -9.87 2.10
C ALA A 59 -6.86 -9.28 1.24
N ALA A 60 -7.15 -8.29 0.39
CA ALA A 60 -6.15 -7.62 -0.42
C ALA A 60 -5.09 -6.88 0.44
N LEU A 61 -5.52 -6.21 1.52
CA LEU A 61 -4.64 -5.51 2.46
C LEU A 61 -3.71 -6.47 3.22
N GLY A 62 -4.19 -7.68 3.55
CA GLY A 62 -3.40 -8.73 4.20
C GLY A 62 -2.41 -9.46 3.30
N GLY A 63 -2.32 -9.10 2.02
CA GLY A 63 -1.49 -9.75 1.01
C GLY A 63 -0.08 -9.15 0.89
N PRO A 64 0.45 -8.97 -0.34
CA PRO A 64 1.81 -8.48 -0.58
C PRO A 64 2.14 -7.14 0.08
N LEU A 65 1.17 -6.24 0.25
CA LEU A 65 1.39 -4.97 0.96
C LEU A 65 1.78 -5.20 2.42
N ALA A 66 1.06 -6.06 3.15
CA ALA A 66 1.37 -6.36 4.56
C ALA A 66 2.76 -6.99 4.74
N ALA A 67 3.28 -7.68 3.71
CA ALA A 67 4.61 -8.26 3.72
C ALA A 67 5.74 -7.26 3.44
N MET A 68 5.44 -6.03 2.99
CA MET A 68 6.47 -5.07 2.61
C MET A 68 7.27 -4.56 3.81
N PRO A 69 8.60 -4.73 3.82
CA PRO A 69 9.43 -4.17 4.88
C PRO A 69 9.56 -2.65 4.72
N THR A 70 9.55 -1.91 5.82
CA THR A 70 9.75 -0.46 5.85
C THR A 70 11.22 -0.14 6.10
N LEU A 71 12.01 -0.05 5.03
CA LEU A 71 13.47 0.10 5.11
C LEU A 71 13.93 1.45 4.55
N ALA A 72 14.81 2.15 5.29
CA ALA A 72 15.49 3.34 4.78
C ALA A 72 16.51 2.99 3.70
N VAL A 73 17.24 1.89 3.89
CA VAL A 73 18.24 1.39 2.94
C VAL A 73 18.11 -0.14 2.86
N PRO A 74 17.55 -0.68 1.78
CA PRO A 74 17.50 -2.13 1.55
C PRO A 74 18.91 -2.71 1.34
N ARG A 75 19.16 -3.92 1.86
CA ARG A 75 20.43 -4.64 1.61
C ARG A 75 20.49 -5.21 0.19
N ASP A 76 19.38 -5.75 -0.26
CA ASP A 76 19.16 -6.19 -1.64
C ASP A 76 18.11 -5.27 -2.28
N ARG A 77 18.56 -4.42 -3.20
CA ARG A 77 17.67 -3.47 -3.89
C ARG A 77 16.74 -4.18 -4.88
N THR A 78 17.22 -5.23 -5.54
CA THR A 78 16.45 -5.96 -6.55
C THR A 78 15.28 -6.67 -5.89
N GLU A 79 15.56 -7.42 -4.82
CA GLU A 79 14.53 -8.13 -4.06
C GLU A 79 13.48 -7.16 -3.50
N TYR A 80 13.93 -6.02 -2.94
CA TYR A 80 13.03 -5.00 -2.41
C TYR A 80 12.10 -4.39 -3.49
N VAL A 81 12.64 -4.13 -4.69
CA VAL A 81 11.85 -3.63 -5.83
C VAL A 81 10.84 -4.67 -6.28
N GLU A 82 11.22 -5.95 -6.36
CA GLU A 82 10.31 -7.02 -6.77
C GLU A 82 9.13 -7.19 -5.79
N GLN A 83 9.40 -7.09 -4.49
CA GLN A 83 8.34 -7.10 -3.47
C GLN A 83 7.41 -5.89 -3.61
N LEU A 84 7.97 -4.70 -3.85
CA LEU A 84 7.18 -3.48 -4.03
C LEU A 84 6.33 -3.50 -5.31
N ASP A 85 6.86 -4.07 -6.39
CA ASP A 85 6.11 -4.31 -7.62
C ASP A 85 4.98 -5.34 -7.39
N ALA A 86 5.20 -6.34 -6.53
CA ALA A 86 4.14 -7.28 -6.15
C ALA A 86 3.02 -6.60 -5.35
N ALA A 87 3.36 -5.69 -4.43
CA ALA A 87 2.38 -4.85 -3.73
C ALA A 87 1.58 -3.97 -4.71
N CYS A 88 2.25 -3.31 -5.66
CA CYS A 88 1.59 -2.52 -6.71
C CYS A 88 0.64 -3.38 -7.56
N ARG A 89 1.08 -4.55 -8.02
CA ARG A 89 0.25 -5.47 -8.83
C ARG A 89 -0.96 -5.98 -8.06
N SER A 90 -0.79 -6.36 -6.80
CA SER A 90 -1.88 -6.84 -5.95
C SER A 90 -2.94 -5.77 -5.76
N LEU A 91 -2.52 -4.54 -5.45
CA LEU A 91 -3.44 -3.44 -5.25
C LEU A 91 -4.14 -3.06 -6.56
N ALA A 92 -3.41 -2.97 -7.67
CA ALA A 92 -4.00 -2.70 -8.98
C ALA A 92 -5.02 -3.77 -9.40
N ALA A 93 -4.76 -5.05 -9.12
CA ALA A 93 -5.71 -6.13 -9.38
C ALA A 93 -7.01 -5.97 -8.57
N HIS A 94 -6.88 -5.60 -7.29
CA HIS A 94 -8.04 -5.32 -6.42
C HIS A 94 -8.85 -4.13 -6.94
N LEU A 95 -8.19 -3.00 -7.22
CA LEU A 95 -8.84 -1.80 -7.75
C LEU A 95 -9.55 -2.09 -9.08
N LYS A 96 -8.91 -2.88 -9.98
CA LYS A 96 -9.53 -3.29 -11.24
C LYS A 96 -10.77 -4.15 -11.03
N ALA A 97 -10.74 -5.08 -10.08
CA ALA A 97 -11.91 -5.90 -9.77
C ALA A 97 -13.06 -5.07 -9.16
N ARG A 98 -12.72 -4.03 -8.39
CA ARG A 98 -13.68 -3.17 -7.70
C ARG A 98 -14.32 -2.11 -8.60
N TYR A 99 -13.55 -1.49 -9.50
CA TYR A 99 -14.00 -0.35 -10.31
C TYR A 99 -14.05 -0.62 -11.82
N GLY A 100 -13.42 -1.71 -12.28
CA GLY A 100 -13.37 -2.08 -13.70
C GLY A 100 -14.71 -2.66 -14.15
N SER A 101 -15.63 -1.77 -14.50
CA SER A 101 -16.82 -2.07 -15.31
C SER A 101 -16.53 -1.79 -16.78
#